data_AF-A0A661K497-F1
#
_entry.id   AF-A0A661K497-F1
#
_cell.length_a   1.000
_cell.length_b   1.000
_cell.length_c   1.000
_cell.angle_alpha   90.00
_cell.angle_beta   90.00
_cell.angle_gamma   90.00
#
_symmetry.space_group_name_H-M   'P 1'
#
loop_
_entity.id
_entity.type
_entity.pdbx_description
1 polymer ?
#
loop_
_entity_poly.entity_id
_entity_poly.type
_entity_poly.pdbx_seq_one_letter_code
_entity_poly.pdbx_strand_id
1 'polypeptide(L)'
;MKVAIAGKGGVGKTTLAGVMARHLAQEGYKVLAIDADPDSNLASALGFPPEALEGVVPLAQMSSLVEERTGASKGFFGAVFKLNPKVDDIPDAFSVTRNGVKLLILGAVPKAGGGCFCPESALLKALIHHILV
;
A
#
# COMPACT_ATOMS: atom_id res chain seq x y z
N MET A 1 14.28 -10.67 -3.03
CA MET A 1 14.16 -10.05 -4.37
C MET A 1 13.17 -8.89 -4.27
N LYS A 2 13.44 -7.75 -4.92
CA LYS A 2 12.59 -6.54 -4.89
C LYS A 2 12.37 -6.09 -6.35
N VAL A 3 11.12 -5.90 -6.77
CA VAL A 3 10.75 -5.55 -8.16
C VAL A 3 9.74 -4.42 -8.15
N ALA A 4 9.96 -3.41 -8.98
CA ALA A 4 9.02 -2.31 -9.21
C ALA A 4 8.60 -2.29 -10.69
N ILE A 5 7.29 -2.21 -10.95
CA ILE A 5 6.73 -2.16 -12.30
C ILE A 5 6.06 -0.80 -12.50
N ALA A 6 6.59 0.00 -13.41
CA ALA A 6 6.12 1.36 -13.70
C ALA A 6 5.94 1.58 -15.21
N GLY A 7 5.12 2.58 -15.58
CA GLY A 7 4.83 2.91 -16.98
C GLY A 7 3.49 3.62 -17.15
N LYS A 8 3.14 3.99 -18.38
CA LYS A 8 1.91 4.74 -18.71
C LYS A 8 0.63 3.96 -18.39
N GLY A 9 -0.51 4.65 -18.34
CA GLY A 9 -1.83 3.99 -18.24
C GLY A 9 -2.08 3.03 -19.41
N GLY A 10 -2.75 1.90 -19.14
CA GLY A 10 -3.16 0.96 -20.18
C GLY A 10 -2.08 -0.01 -20.73
N VAL A 11 -0.80 0.13 -20.37
CA VAL A 11 0.28 -0.74 -20.91
C VAL A 11 0.37 -2.15 -20.28
N GLY A 12 -0.62 -2.55 -19.46
CA GLY A 12 -0.67 -3.90 -18.87
C GLY A 12 0.15 -4.12 -17.59
N LYS A 13 0.61 -3.05 -16.92
CA LYS A 13 1.46 -3.13 -15.70
C LYS A 13 0.86 -3.97 -14.60
N THR A 14 -0.39 -3.69 -14.24
CA THR A 14 -1.10 -4.37 -13.16
C THR A 14 -1.31 -5.85 -13.47
N THR A 15 -1.59 -6.17 -14.75
CA THR A 15 -1.69 -7.54 -15.23
C THR A 15 -0.35 -8.26 -15.09
N LEU A 16 0.74 -7.65 -15.54
CA LEU A 16 2.09 -8.23 -15.42
C LEU A 16 2.47 -8.44 -13.96
N ALA A 17 2.21 -7.45 -13.10
CA ALA A 17 2.48 -7.53 -11.66
C ALA A 17 1.70 -8.67 -11.00
N GLY A 18 0.40 -8.79 -11.29
CA GLY A 18 -0.45 -9.85 -10.74
C GLY A 18 -0.07 -11.25 -11.22
N VAL A 19 0.25 -11.42 -12.51
CA VAL A 19 0.72 -12.70 -13.06
C VAL A 19 2.06 -13.09 -12.45
N MET A 20 3.02 -12.17 -12.40
CA MET A 20 4.34 -12.43 -11.82
C MET A 20 4.25 -12.80 -10.34
N ALA A 21 3.45 -12.07 -9.56
CA ALA A 21 3.24 -12.35 -8.14
C ALA A 21 2.63 -13.74 -7.90
N ARG A 22 1.59 -14.10 -8.67
CA ARG A 22 0.97 -15.44 -8.56
C ARG A 22 1.92 -16.55 -8.96
N HIS A 23 2.67 -16.37 -10.05
CA HIS A 23 3.63 -17.37 -10.51
C HIS A 23 4.74 -17.60 -9.47
N LEU A 24 5.31 -16.52 -8.91
CA LEU A 24 6.30 -16.64 -7.83
C LEU A 24 5.72 -17.32 -6.58
N ALA A 25 4.47 -17.03 -6.21
CA ALA A 25 3.83 -17.73 -5.09
C ALA A 25 3.63 -19.22 -5.37
N GLN A 26 3.28 -19.60 -6.61
CA GLN A 26 3.16 -21.00 -7.04
C GLN A 26 4.49 -21.76 -6.99
N GLU A 27 5.59 -21.08 -7.29
CA GLU A 27 6.95 -21.61 -7.16
C GLU A 27 7.44 -21.70 -5.70
N GLY A 28 6.58 -21.38 -4.72
CA GLY A 28 6.86 -21.51 -3.29
C GLY A 28 7.53 -20.29 -2.65
N TYR A 29 7.66 -19.17 -3.37
CA TYR A 29 8.19 -17.94 -2.80
C TYR A 29 7.16 -17.23 -1.91
N LYS A 30 7.63 -16.59 -0.84
CA LYS A 30 6.81 -15.65 -0.07
C LYS A 30 6.70 -14.33 -0.85
N VAL A 31 5.49 -14.00 -1.30
CA VAL A 31 5.25 -12.82 -2.13
C VAL A 31 4.41 -11.79 -1.38
N LEU A 32 4.97 -10.58 -1.25
CA LEU A 32 4.24 -9.37 -0.89
C LEU A 32 4.04 -8.52 -2.15
N ALA A 33 2.79 -8.38 -2.57
CA ALA A 33 2.36 -7.50 -3.63
C ALA A 33 1.90 -6.17 -3.01
N ILE A 34 2.42 -5.05 -3.49
CA ILE A 34 2.08 -3.70 -3.01
C ILE A 34 1.35 -2.99 -4.13
N ASP A 35 0.11 -2.58 -3.89
CA ASP A 35 -0.64 -1.73 -4.82
C ASP A 35 -0.43 -0.26 -4.46
N ALA A 36 0.35 0.42 -5.30
CA ALA A 36 0.63 1.85 -5.21
C ALA A 36 -0.12 2.65 -6.30
N ASP A 37 -1.01 2.00 -7.06
CA ASP A 37 -1.81 2.67 -8.09
C ASP A 37 -3.09 3.25 -7.46
N PRO A 38 -3.44 4.53 -7.70
CA PRO A 38 -4.71 5.12 -7.25
C PRO A 38 -5.94 4.28 -7.60
N ASP A 39 -5.93 3.61 -8.74
CA ASP A 39 -7.09 2.85 -9.22
C ASP A 39 -7.22 1.46 -8.56
N SER A 40 -6.24 1.05 -7.72
CA SER A 40 -6.26 -0.15 -6.86
C SER A 40 -6.66 -1.46 -7.56
N ASN A 41 -6.22 -1.66 -8.81
CA ASN A 41 -6.63 -2.78 -9.65
C ASN A 41 -5.83 -4.07 -9.43
N LEU A 42 -4.78 -4.06 -8.58
CA LEU A 42 -3.92 -5.24 -8.40
C LEU A 42 -4.65 -6.40 -7.73
N ALA A 43 -5.60 -6.11 -6.83
CA ALA A 43 -6.42 -7.12 -6.18
C ALA A 43 -7.18 -7.99 -7.19
N SER A 44 -7.80 -7.37 -8.19
CA SER A 44 -8.49 -8.07 -9.28
C SER A 44 -7.52 -8.95 -10.08
N ALA A 45 -6.33 -8.43 -10.43
CA ALA A 45 -5.31 -9.20 -11.15
C ALA A 45 -4.78 -10.41 -10.36
N LEU A 46 -4.81 -10.34 -9.03
CA LEU A 46 -4.45 -11.45 -8.12
C LEU A 46 -5.59 -12.46 -7.91
N GLY A 47 -6.80 -12.17 -8.38
CA GLY A 47 -7.97 -13.05 -8.27
C GLY A 47 -8.71 -12.93 -6.93
N PHE A 48 -8.70 -11.74 -6.32
CA PHE A 48 -9.58 -11.44 -5.21
C PHE A 48 -11.00 -11.21 -5.72
N PRO A 49 -12.02 -11.90 -5.16
CA PRO A 49 -13.41 -11.57 -5.43
C PRO A 49 -13.75 -10.24 -4.71
N PRO A 50 -14.67 -9.42 -5.24
CA PRO A 50 -15.02 -8.13 -4.65
C PRO A 50 -15.40 -8.21 -3.16
N GLU A 51 -16.08 -9.28 -2.76
CA GLU A 51 -16.55 -9.52 -1.40
C GLU A 51 -15.37 -9.74 -0.43
N ALA A 52 -14.24 -10.28 -0.92
CA ALA A 52 -13.03 -10.44 -0.10
C ALA A 52 -12.26 -9.13 0.11
N LEU A 53 -12.65 -8.06 -0.59
CA LEU A 53 -12.09 -6.73 -0.45
C LEU A 53 -13.00 -5.81 0.38
N GLU A 54 -14.19 -6.28 0.77
CA GLU A 54 -15.08 -5.53 1.66
C GLU A 54 -14.37 -5.28 3.00
N GLY A 55 -14.22 -4.01 3.35
CA GLY A 55 -13.53 -3.58 4.57
C GLY A 55 -12.01 -3.43 4.43
N VAL A 56 -11.42 -3.74 3.27
CA VAL A 56 -10.01 -3.43 3.01
C VAL A 56 -9.87 -1.93 2.77
N VAL A 57 -9.23 -1.24 3.72
CA VAL A 57 -8.99 0.20 3.64
C VAL A 57 -7.56 0.43 3.13
N PRO A 58 -7.34 1.30 2.13
CA PRO A 58 -5.98 1.69 1.74
C PRO A 58 -5.24 2.40 2.88
N LEU A 59 -3.95 2.14 3.07
CA LEU A 59 -3.16 2.70 4.17
C LEU A 59 -3.21 4.23 4.24
N ALA A 60 -3.21 4.92 3.09
CA ALA A 60 -3.32 6.38 3.01
C ALA A 60 -4.65 6.94 3.59
N GLN A 61 -5.68 6.09 3.72
CA GLN A 61 -7.01 6.46 4.20
C GLN A 61 -7.23 6.05 5.67
N MET A 62 -6.33 5.27 6.26
CA MET A 62 -6.38 4.83 7.66
C MET A 62 -5.96 5.96 8.62
N SER A 63 -6.84 6.94 8.81
CA SER A 63 -6.52 8.16 9.56
C SER A 63 -6.11 7.88 11.02
N SER A 64 -6.72 6.89 11.66
CA SER A 64 -6.37 6.46 13.03
C SER A 64 -4.95 5.90 13.13
N LEU A 65 -4.56 5.03 12.19
CA LEU A 65 -3.21 4.47 12.13
C LEU A 65 -2.18 5.57 11.84
N VAL A 66 -2.49 6.48 10.92
CA VAL A 66 -1.61 7.60 10.58
C VAL A 66 -1.37 8.47 11.81
N GLU A 67 -2.42 8.83 12.54
CA GLU A 67 -2.32 9.61 13.77
C GLU A 67 -1.54 8.86 14.86
N GLU A 68 -1.84 7.58 15.10
CA GLU A 68 -1.12 6.74 16.06
C GLU A 68 0.38 6.70 15.78
N ARG A 69 0.76 6.54 14.50
CA ARG A 69 2.17 6.32 14.11
C ARG A 69 2.96 7.62 13.97
N THR A 70 2.32 8.68 13.51
CA THR A 70 2.98 9.96 13.22
C THR A 70 2.80 10.99 14.33
N GLY A 71 1.80 10.84 15.19
CA GLY A 71 1.43 11.80 16.23
C GLY A 71 0.69 13.04 15.70
N ALA A 72 0.26 13.03 14.44
CA ALA A 72 -0.44 14.17 13.84
C ALA A 72 -1.71 13.74 13.10
N SER A 73 -2.79 14.48 13.36
CA SER A 73 -4.09 14.33 12.71
C SER A 73 -4.27 15.34 11.57
N LYS A 74 -5.17 15.03 10.64
CA LYS A 74 -5.54 15.94 9.54
C LYS A 74 -6.11 17.24 10.10
N GLY A 75 -5.64 18.37 9.58
CA GLY A 75 -6.17 19.70 9.89
C GLY A 75 -5.47 20.45 11.02
N PHE A 76 -4.52 19.83 11.73
CA PHE A 76 -3.70 20.52 12.72
C PHE A 76 -2.48 21.17 12.06
N PHE A 77 -2.55 22.48 11.81
CA PHE A 77 -1.40 23.27 11.36
C PHE A 77 -0.41 23.49 12.52
N GLY A 78 0.86 23.19 12.29
CA GLY A 78 1.93 23.37 13.30
C GLY A 78 2.18 22.18 14.23
N ALA A 79 1.52 21.04 14.01
CA ALA A 79 1.84 19.82 14.74
C ALA A 79 3.24 19.28 14.35
N VAL A 80 4.04 18.93 15.35
CA VAL A 80 5.26 18.15 15.16
C VAL A 80 4.84 16.72 14.86
N PHE A 81 5.17 16.21 13.67
CA PHE A 81 4.89 14.83 13.28
C PHE A 81 6.19 14.04 13.09
N LYS A 82 6.13 12.75 13.39
CA LYS A 82 7.27 11.84 13.29
C LYS A 82 7.54 11.50 11.82
N LEU A 83 8.75 11.81 11.35
CA LEU A 83 9.20 11.49 9.98
C LEU A 83 9.56 10.01 9.77
N ASN A 84 9.94 9.33 10.86
CA ASN A 84 10.31 7.91 10.87
C ASN A 84 9.35 7.12 11.78
N PRO A 85 8.07 6.99 11.42
CA PRO A 85 7.12 6.16 12.16
C PRO A 85 7.54 4.69 12.14
N LYS A 86 7.06 3.93 13.12
CA LYS A 86 7.20 2.47 13.17
C LYS A 86 6.27 1.82 12.14
N VAL A 87 6.82 0.94 11.28
CA VAL A 87 6.13 0.39 10.09
C VAL A 87 6.39 -1.09 9.83
N ASP A 88 7.20 -1.75 10.67
CA ASP A 88 7.63 -3.14 10.55
C ASP A 88 6.48 -4.15 10.64
N ASP A 89 5.43 -3.82 11.41
CA ASP A 89 4.24 -4.66 11.59
C ASP A 89 3.21 -4.52 10.46
N ILE A 90 3.29 -3.45 9.67
CA ILE A 90 2.24 -3.09 8.70
C ILE A 90 1.99 -4.16 7.64
N PRO A 91 3.03 -4.74 6.99
CA PRO A 91 2.81 -5.79 6.00
C PRO A 91 2.07 -7.00 6.57
N ASP A 92 2.25 -7.32 7.85
CA ASP A 92 1.60 -8.47 8.47
C ASP A 92 0.19 -8.14 8.98
N ALA A 93 -0.02 -6.95 9.53
CA ALA A 93 -1.28 -6.54 10.12
C ALA A 93 -2.36 -6.10 9.11
N PHE A 94 -1.97 -5.47 7.99
CA PHE A 94 -2.90 -4.78 7.09
C PHE A 94 -2.97 -5.38 5.68
N SER A 95 -2.33 -6.52 5.46
CA SER A 95 -2.40 -7.20 4.17
C SER A 95 -3.48 -8.27 4.13
N VAL A 96 -4.08 -8.46 2.96
CA VAL A 96 -4.99 -9.57 2.67
C VAL A 96 -4.27 -10.64 1.84
N THR A 97 -4.59 -11.92 2.06
CA THR A 97 -3.88 -13.02 1.37
C THR A 97 -4.82 -13.81 0.48
N ARG A 98 -4.40 -14.08 -0.76
CA ARG A 98 -5.11 -14.92 -1.73
C ARG A 98 -4.10 -15.63 -2.62
N ASN A 99 -4.32 -16.91 -2.90
CA ASN A 99 -3.47 -17.69 -3.82
C ASN A 99 -1.96 -17.64 -3.45
N GLY A 100 -1.64 -17.62 -2.15
CA GLY A 100 -0.25 -17.53 -1.66
C GLY A 100 0.39 -16.15 -1.79
N VAL A 101 -0.33 -15.14 -2.29
CA VAL A 101 0.14 -13.76 -2.41
C VAL A 101 -0.49 -12.91 -1.30
N LYS A 102 0.36 -12.22 -0.54
CA LYS A 102 -0.04 -11.20 0.42
C LYS A 102 -0.12 -9.86 -0.31
N LEU A 103 -1.26 -9.18 -0.23
CA LEU A 103 -1.54 -7.91 -0.90
C LEU A 103 -1.67 -6.79 0.13
N LEU A 104 -0.91 -5.72 -0.06
CA LEU A 104 -1.00 -4.49 0.71
C LEU A 104 -1.40 -3.33 -0.21
N ILE A 105 -2.50 -2.66 0.11
CA ILE A 105 -3.01 -1.52 -0.68
C ILE A 105 -2.57 -0.22 0.01
N LEU A 106 -1.71 0.56 -0.66
CA LEU A 106 -1.27 1.85 -0.12
C LEU A 106 -2.35 2.90 -0.29
N GLY A 107 -3.01 2.91 -1.45
CA GLY A 107 -3.90 3.98 -1.87
C GLY A 107 -3.14 5.23 -2.31
N ALA A 108 -3.88 6.19 -2.83
CA ALA A 108 -3.33 7.47 -3.26
C ALA A 108 -3.51 8.56 -2.22
N VAL A 109 -2.50 9.42 -2.12
CA VAL A 109 -2.66 10.72 -1.48
C VAL A 109 -3.54 11.58 -2.38
N PRO A 110 -4.59 12.24 -1.85
CA PRO A 110 -5.50 13.07 -2.65
C PRO A 110 -4.77 14.17 -3.43
N LYS A 111 -5.41 14.61 -4.52
CA LYS A 111 -4.88 15.67 -5.40
C LYS A 111 -4.61 16.96 -4.62
N ALA A 112 -3.68 17.76 -5.15
CA ALA A 112 -3.30 19.06 -4.60
C ALA A 112 -4.53 19.91 -4.26
N GLY A 113 -4.49 20.58 -3.11
CA GLY A 113 -5.59 21.39 -2.58
C GLY A 113 -6.53 20.66 -1.61
N GLY A 114 -6.36 19.34 -1.38
CA GLY A 114 -7.20 18.55 -0.47
C GLY A 114 -6.86 18.62 1.02
N GLY A 115 -5.86 19.43 1.43
CA GLY A 115 -5.41 19.55 2.82
C GLY A 115 -3.95 19.17 3.04
N CYS A 116 -3.56 19.04 4.32
CA CYS A 116 -2.22 18.62 4.71
C CYS A 116 -2.13 17.09 4.76
N PHE A 117 -1.29 16.50 3.91
CA PHE A 117 -1.07 15.04 3.81
C PHE A 117 0.36 14.61 4.17
N CYS A 118 1.08 15.47 4.90
CA CYS A 118 2.43 15.19 5.34
C CYS A 118 2.53 13.93 6.23
N PRO A 119 1.61 13.69 7.18
CA PRO A 119 1.60 12.48 8.01
C PRO A 119 1.47 11.19 7.19
N GLU A 120 0.51 11.11 6.27
CA GLU A 120 0.29 9.96 5.40
C GLU A 120 1.50 9.72 4.51
N SER A 121 2.04 10.79 3.92
CA SER A 121 3.22 10.72 3.08
C SER A 121 4.45 10.23 3.86
N ALA A 122 4.62 10.65 5.11
CA ALA A 122 5.70 10.17 5.97
C ALA A 122 5.55 8.69 6.30
N LEU A 123 4.34 8.23 6.64
CA LEU A 123 4.06 6.82 6.90
C LEU A 123 4.34 5.94 5.67
N LEU A 124 3.81 6.31 4.51
CA LEU A 124 4.00 5.55 3.27
C LEU A 124 5.47 5.52 2.84
N LYS A 125 6.19 6.66 2.95
CA LYS A 125 7.62 6.71 2.64
C LYS A 125 8.44 5.84 3.58
N ALA A 126 8.16 5.89 4.90
CA ALA A 126 8.84 5.04 5.87
C ALA A 126 8.58 3.55 5.60
N LEU A 127 7.34 3.18 5.27
CA LEU A 127 6.98 1.80 4.92
C LEU A 127 7.71 1.32 3.66
N ILE A 128 7.68 2.10 2.58
CA ILE A 128 8.39 1.75 1.34
C ILE A 128 9.90 1.65 1.60
N HIS A 129 10.46 2.55 2.39
CA HIS A 129 11.87 2.48 2.77
C HIS A 129 12.19 1.20 3.54
N HIS A 130 11.38 0.83 4.54
CA HIS A 130 11.54 -0.39 5.32
C HIS A 130 11.46 -1.67 4.47
N ILE A 131 10.59 -1.69 3.45
CA ILE A 131 10.46 -2.85 2.56
C ILE A 131 11.60 -2.89 1.53
N LEU A 132 12.00 -1.73 1.00
CA LEU A 132 12.91 -1.65 -0.14
C LEU A 132 14.39 -1.50 0.22
N VAL A 133 14.72 -1.05 1.41
CA VAL A 133 16.11 -0.93 1.91
C VAL A 133 16.27 -1.94 3.03
#